data_AF-A0A969SJK6-F1
#
_entry.id   AF-A0A969SJK6-F1
#
_cell.length_a   1.000
_cell.length_b   1.000
_cell.length_c   1.000
_cell.angle_alpha   90.00
_cell.angle_beta   90.00
_cell.angle_gamma   90.00
#
_symmetry.space_group_name_H-M   'P 1'
#
loop_
_entity.id
_entity.type
_entity.pdbx_description
1 polymer ?
#
loop_
_entity_poly.entity_id
_entity_poly.type
_entity_poly.pdbx_seq_one_letter_code
_entity_poly.pdbx_strand_id
1 'polypeptide(L)'
;MKRQIDALLAKDEKLLQFLIWLEQKSKSVEARYKPAAIRAFYQNLDLALALALARDLALDLALDRARALDQNPELRRSLQRLKDQLPNPEDKEVYKQWWQENGSTWTEQLRAVMIEHRNIGHDWQFTDAQEELLKQYYDANKLLVDCLNSDCYVSREARQEIEDTLLLPNAT
;
A
#
# COMPACT_ATOMS: atom_id res chain seq x y z
N MET A 1 17.02 -12.39 10.98
CA MET A 1 16.39 -11.11 10.56
C MET A 1 14.88 -11.24 10.40
N LYS A 2 14.36 -12.04 9.44
CA LYS A 2 12.90 -12.18 9.21
C LYS A 2 12.07 -12.44 10.48
N ARG A 3 12.42 -13.45 11.29
CA ARG A 3 11.74 -13.73 12.57
C ARG A 3 11.69 -12.56 13.55
N GLN A 4 12.71 -11.70 13.57
CA GLN A 4 12.73 -10.52 14.43
C GLN A 4 11.80 -9.43 13.90
N ILE A 5 11.74 -9.27 12.57
CA ILE A 5 10.82 -8.36 11.90
C ILE A 5 9.38 -8.77 12.19
N ASP A 6 9.07 -10.06 12.03
CA ASP A 6 7.71 -10.56 12.28
C ASP A 6 7.31 -10.49 13.77
N ALA A 7 8.30 -10.57 14.68
CA ALA A 7 8.07 -10.38 16.11
C ALA A 7 7.69 -8.93 16.48
N LEU A 8 7.98 -7.93 15.63
CA LEU A 8 7.59 -6.53 15.89
C LEU A 8 6.08 -6.38 16.04
N LEU A 9 5.32 -7.07 15.20
CA LEU A 9 3.86 -6.96 15.14
C LEU A 9 3.14 -8.06 15.92
N ALA A 10 3.86 -9.06 16.43
CA ALA A 10 3.28 -10.28 16.99
C ALA A 10 2.38 -10.08 18.22
N LYS A 11 2.46 -8.92 18.88
CA LYS A 11 1.64 -8.59 20.06
C LYS A 11 0.48 -7.64 19.77
N ASP A 12 0.37 -7.12 18.54
CA ASP A 12 -0.69 -6.20 18.15
C ASP A 12 -1.70 -6.91 17.23
N GLU A 13 -2.82 -7.33 17.82
CA GLU A 13 -3.89 -8.05 17.10
C GLU A 13 -4.43 -7.28 15.90
N LYS A 14 -4.47 -5.95 15.98
CA LYS A 14 -5.02 -5.09 14.93
C LYS A 14 -4.10 -5.04 13.72
N LEU A 15 -2.79 -4.92 13.98
CA LEU A 15 -1.79 -4.98 12.93
C LEU A 15 -1.71 -6.38 12.30
N LEU A 16 -1.90 -7.44 13.09
CA LEU A 16 -2.00 -8.81 12.56
C LEU A 16 -3.22 -9.00 11.67
N GLN A 17 -4.40 -8.49 12.07
CA GLN A 17 -5.60 -8.52 11.23
C GLN A 17 -5.40 -7.78 9.90
N PHE A 18 -4.71 -6.65 9.93
CA PHE A 18 -4.33 -5.92 8.72
C PHE A 18 -3.42 -6.74 7.80
N LEU A 19 -2.40 -7.43 8.33
CA LEU A 19 -1.53 -8.28 7.51
C LEU A 19 -2.27 -9.50 6.93
N ILE A 20 -3.21 -10.09 7.68
CA ILE A 20 -4.07 -11.19 7.19
C ILE A 20 -4.95 -10.68 6.04
N TRP A 21 -5.55 -9.51 6.19
CA TRP A 21 -6.31 -8.88 5.12
C TRP A 21 -5.43 -8.61 3.89
N LEU A 22 -4.20 -8.10 4.06
CA LEU A 22 -3.25 -7.89 2.97
C LEU A 22 -2.94 -9.19 2.22
N GLU A 23 -2.74 -10.29 2.94
CA GLU A 23 -2.52 -11.61 2.35
C GLU A 23 -3.72 -12.03 1.49
N GLN A 24 -4.92 -11.99 2.05
CA GLN A 24 -6.16 -12.34 1.34
C GLN A 24 -6.37 -11.45 0.12
N LYS A 25 -6.14 -10.14 0.27
CA LYS A 25 -6.27 -9.16 -0.80
C LYS A 25 -5.31 -9.44 -1.93
N SER A 26 -4.05 -9.76 -1.62
CA SER A 26 -3.04 -10.09 -2.63
C SER A 26 -3.41 -11.32 -3.45
N LYS A 27 -4.06 -12.33 -2.83
CA LYS A 27 -4.55 -13.54 -3.51
C LYS A 27 -5.82 -13.30 -4.34
N SER A 28 -6.60 -12.26 -4.02
CA SER A 28 -7.83 -11.92 -4.75
C SER A 28 -7.61 -11.29 -6.12
N VAL A 29 -6.37 -10.99 -6.49
CA VAL A 29 -6.03 -10.23 -7.70
C VAL A 29 -5.18 -11.08 -8.61
N GLU A 30 -5.67 -11.32 -9.82
CA GLU A 30 -4.89 -11.99 -10.85
C GLU A 30 -3.91 -10.99 -11.48
N ALA A 31 -2.62 -11.13 -11.14
CA ALA A 31 -1.57 -10.28 -11.66
C ALA A 31 -0.29 -11.08 -11.95
N ARG A 32 0.50 -10.64 -12.93
CA ARG A 32 1.77 -11.28 -13.32
C ARG A 32 2.94 -10.98 -12.37
N TYR A 33 2.68 -10.35 -11.23
CA TYR A 33 3.69 -9.92 -10.26
C TYR A 33 3.81 -10.92 -9.11
N LYS A 34 4.98 -10.96 -8.46
CA LYS A 34 5.18 -11.77 -7.24
C LYS A 34 4.22 -11.32 -6.13
N PRO A 35 3.67 -12.22 -5.29
CA PRO A 35 2.77 -11.87 -4.19
C PRO A 35 3.32 -10.81 -3.23
N ALA A 36 4.63 -10.82 -2.95
CA ALA A 36 5.30 -9.79 -2.15
C ALA A 36 5.15 -8.38 -2.74
N ALA A 37 5.27 -8.22 -4.06
CA ALA A 37 5.11 -6.94 -4.72
C ALA A 37 3.64 -6.47 -4.68
N ILE A 38 2.68 -7.39 -4.80
CA ILE A 38 1.25 -7.09 -4.70
C ILE A 38 0.89 -6.64 -3.28
N ARG A 39 1.39 -7.33 -2.25
CA ARG A 39 1.21 -6.94 -0.84
C ARG A 39 1.81 -5.57 -0.55
N ALA A 40 3.05 -5.33 -0.98
CA ALA A 40 3.70 -4.03 -0.81
C ALA A 40 2.94 -2.90 -1.52
N PHE A 41 2.39 -3.18 -2.71
CA PHE A 41 1.54 -2.23 -3.43
C PHE A 41 0.27 -1.89 -2.63
N TYR A 42 -0.47 -2.91 -2.16
CA TYR A 42 -1.71 -2.68 -1.42
C TYR A 42 -1.47 -2.03 -0.06
N GLN A 43 -0.41 -2.38 0.66
CA GLN A 43 -0.06 -1.74 1.92
C GLN A 43 0.23 -0.24 1.73
N ASN A 44 1.07 0.11 0.74
CA ASN A 44 1.38 1.49 0.45
C ASN A 44 0.14 2.27 0.02
N LEU A 45 -0.72 1.66 -0.80
CA LEU A 45 -1.95 2.28 -1.28
C LEU A 45 -2.97 2.48 -0.16
N ASP A 46 -3.21 1.46 0.68
CA ASP A 46 -4.14 1.51 1.81
C ASP A 46 -3.69 2.55 2.84
N LEU A 47 -2.40 2.56 3.19
CA LEU A 47 -1.83 3.52 4.14
C LEU A 47 -1.82 4.95 3.58
N ALA A 48 -1.51 5.14 2.30
CA ALA A 48 -1.57 6.45 1.65
C ALA A 48 -3.01 7.02 1.61
N LEU A 49 -4.00 6.15 1.37
CA LEU A 49 -5.42 6.50 1.41
C LEU A 49 -5.90 6.77 2.85
N ALA A 50 -5.39 6.03 3.84
CA ALA A 50 -5.73 6.17 5.25
C ALA A 50 -5.21 7.50 5.82
N LEU A 51 -3.94 7.83 5.56
CA LEU A 51 -3.25 8.99 6.13
C LEU A 51 -3.56 10.31 5.41
N ALA A 52 -4.37 10.29 4.34
CA ALA A 52 -4.61 11.45 3.47
C ALA A 52 -3.31 12.17 3.03
N LEU A 53 -2.18 11.45 3.05
CA LEU A 53 -0.83 11.97 2.81
C LEU A 53 -0.54 12.24 1.34
N ALA A 54 -1.56 12.17 0.49
CA ALA A 54 -1.45 12.29 -0.96
C ALA A 54 -1.22 13.74 -1.41
N ARG A 55 -0.27 14.45 -0.79
CA ARG A 55 0.14 15.80 -1.19
C ARG A 55 1.03 15.84 -2.44
N ASP A 56 1.39 14.72 -3.06
CA ASP A 56 2.45 14.71 -4.07
C ASP A 56 2.23 13.73 -5.25
N LEU A 57 3.02 13.95 -6.31
CA LEU A 57 3.15 13.25 -7.60
C LEU A 57 3.04 11.70 -7.55
N ALA A 58 3.30 11.11 -6.38
CA ALA A 58 3.11 9.69 -6.10
C ALA A 58 1.66 9.21 -6.31
N LEU A 59 0.67 10.09 -6.07
CA LEU A 59 -0.75 9.77 -6.24
C LEU A 59 -1.14 9.66 -7.72
N ASP A 60 -0.67 10.58 -8.56
CA ASP A 60 -0.95 10.56 -9.99
C ASP A 60 -0.38 9.29 -10.65
N LEU A 61 0.85 8.93 -10.29
CA LEU A 61 1.49 7.70 -10.74
C LEU A 61 0.79 6.44 -10.20
N ALA A 62 0.31 6.47 -8.96
CA ALA A 62 -0.45 5.36 -8.37
C ALA A 62 -1.80 5.16 -9.07
N LEU A 63 -2.51 6.25 -9.39
CA LEU A 63 -3.77 6.21 -10.14
C LEU A 63 -3.57 5.68 -11.56
N ASP A 64 -2.53 6.13 -12.28
CA ASP A 64 -2.23 5.63 -13.63
C ASP A 64 -1.88 4.14 -13.62
N ARG A 65 -1.10 3.68 -12.63
CA ARG A 65 -0.81 2.25 -12.45
C ARG A 65 -2.06 1.46 -12.11
N ALA A 66 -2.90 1.94 -11.20
CA ALA A 66 -4.16 1.28 -10.84
C ALA A 66 -5.07 1.12 -12.07
N ARG A 67 -5.11 2.14 -12.94
CA ARG A 67 -5.88 2.10 -14.20
C ARG A 67 -5.29 1.17 -15.25
N ALA A 68 -3.97 1.10 -15.36
CA ALA A 68 -3.27 0.24 -16.32
C ALA A 68 -3.37 -1.25 -15.95
N LEU A 69 -3.45 -1.54 -14.65
CA LEU A 69 -3.51 -2.90 -14.12
C LEU A 69 -4.93 -3.46 -14.01
N ASP A 70 -5.97 -2.63 -14.16
CA ASP A 70 -7.35 -3.06 -13.94
C ASP A 70 -8.12 -3.39 -15.21
N GLN A 71 -8.86 -4.50 -15.15
CA GLN A 71 -9.82 -4.90 -16.18
C GLN A 71 -11.22 -4.33 -15.89
N ASN A 72 -11.51 -3.83 -14.68
CA ASN A 72 -12.80 -3.25 -14.34
C ASN A 72 -13.00 -1.87 -15.03
N PRO A 73 -13.94 -1.74 -15.97
CA PRO A 73 -14.17 -0.49 -16.71
C PRO A 73 -14.81 0.60 -15.86
N GLU A 74 -15.56 0.26 -14.81
CA GLU A 74 -16.19 1.21 -13.90
C GLU A 74 -15.14 1.85 -12.99
N LEU A 75 -14.26 1.04 -12.40
CA LEU A 75 -13.16 1.57 -11.61
C LEU A 75 -12.28 2.50 -12.46
N ARG A 76 -11.94 2.11 -13.69
CA ARG A 76 -11.15 2.97 -14.60
C ARG A 76 -11.82 4.31 -14.87
N ARG A 77 -13.15 4.36 -15.01
CA ARG A 77 -13.90 5.61 -15.21
C ARG A 77 -13.93 6.45 -13.93
N SER A 78 -14.18 5.85 -12.78
CA SER A 78 -14.20 6.54 -11.49
C SER A 78 -12.83 7.16 -11.18
N LEU A 79 -11.74 6.43 -11.40
CA LEU A 79 -10.37 6.94 -11.23
C LEU A 79 -10.05 8.06 -12.22
N GLN A 80 -10.50 7.97 -13.49
CA GLN A 80 -10.30 9.05 -14.46
C GLN A 80 -11.04 10.33 -14.02
N ARG A 81 -12.29 10.22 -13.56
CA ARG A 81 -13.05 11.37 -13.06
C ARG A 81 -12.37 12.06 -11.89
N LEU A 82 -11.75 11.30 -10.99
CA LEU A 82 -10.98 11.87 -9.88
C LEU A 82 -9.70 12.55 -10.37
N LYS A 83 -9.00 11.94 -11.32
CA LYS A 83 -7.80 12.53 -11.92
C LYS A 83 -8.10 13.84 -12.65
N ASP A 84 -9.22 13.93 -13.36
CA ASP A 84 -9.64 15.14 -14.09
C ASP A 84 -9.93 16.34 -13.18
N GLN A 85 -10.13 16.12 -11.87
CA GLN A 85 -10.32 17.20 -10.89
C GLN A 85 -9.01 17.80 -10.41
N LEU A 86 -7.88 17.10 -10.57
CA LEU A 86 -6.60 17.56 -10.10
C LEU A 86 -6.06 18.67 -11.02
N PRO A 87 -5.60 19.81 -10.46
CA PRO A 87 -4.92 20.83 -11.24
C PRO A 87 -3.55 20.33 -11.71
N ASN A 88 -2.94 21.05 -12.67
CA ASN A 88 -1.61 20.71 -13.17
C ASN A 88 -0.59 20.69 -12.00
N PRO A 89 0.07 19.55 -11.73
CA PRO A 89 1.04 19.44 -10.64
C PRO A 89 2.30 20.28 -10.83
N GLU A 90 2.57 20.78 -12.04
CA GLU A 90 3.68 21.71 -12.30
C GLU A 90 3.44 23.10 -11.68
N ASP A 91 2.18 23.50 -11.47
CA ASP A 91 1.81 24.74 -10.80
C ASP A 91 1.58 24.50 -9.30
N LYS A 92 2.68 24.56 -8.55
CA LYS A 92 2.71 24.21 -7.12
C LYS A 92 1.78 25.07 -6.26
N GLU A 93 1.60 26.36 -6.58
CA GLU A 93 0.77 27.24 -5.78
C GLU A 93 -0.73 26.98 -6.02
N VAL A 94 -1.12 26.80 -7.29
CA VAL A 94 -2.49 26.41 -7.64
C VAL A 94 -2.83 25.04 -7.05
N TYR A 95 -1.90 24.09 -7.15
CA TYR A 95 -2.08 22.75 -6.57
C TYR A 95 -2.26 22.81 -5.05
N LYS A 96 -1.44 23.61 -4.36
CA LYS A 96 -1.51 23.78 -2.91
C LYS A 96 -2.84 24.40 -2.46
N GLN A 97 -3.30 25.46 -3.14
CA GLN A 97 -4.57 26.11 -2.82
C GLN A 97 -5.74 25.15 -3.06
N TRP A 98 -5.76 24.49 -4.22
CA TRP A 98 -6.79 23.51 -4.53
C TRP A 98 -6.83 22.38 -3.49
N TRP A 99 -5.66 21.89 -3.04
CA TRP A 99 -5.58 20.84 -2.03
C TRP A 99 -6.11 21.28 -0.67
N GLN A 100 -5.89 22.55 -0.27
CA GLN A 100 -6.43 23.09 0.97
C GLN A 100 -7.96 23.16 0.97
N GLU A 101 -8.56 23.45 -0.19
CA GLU A 101 -10.00 23.62 -0.32
C GLU A 101 -10.73 22.30 -0.62
N ASN A 102 -10.17 21.46 -1.49
CA ASN A 102 -10.85 20.29 -2.08
C ASN A 102 -10.22 18.95 -1.68
N GLY A 103 -9.00 18.95 -1.13
CA GLY A 103 -8.22 17.73 -0.90
C GLY A 103 -8.90 16.72 0.02
N SER A 104 -9.60 17.19 1.07
CA SER A 104 -10.34 16.30 1.99
C SER A 104 -11.46 15.56 1.27
N THR A 105 -12.36 16.30 0.61
CA THR A 105 -13.48 15.72 -0.14
C THR A 105 -13.01 14.83 -1.29
N TRP A 106 -11.97 15.25 -2.00
CA TRP A 106 -11.39 14.44 -3.07
C TRP A 106 -10.81 13.13 -2.53
N THR A 107 -10.13 13.16 -1.39
CA THR A 107 -9.57 11.97 -0.73
C THR A 107 -10.67 11.02 -0.29
N GLU A 108 -11.78 11.54 0.24
CA GLU A 108 -12.96 10.73 0.61
C GLU A 108 -13.63 10.08 -0.60
N GLN A 109 -13.76 10.81 -1.73
CA GLN A 109 -14.29 10.25 -2.96
C GLN A 109 -13.39 9.15 -3.52
N LEU A 110 -12.07 9.37 -3.53
CA LEU A 110 -11.10 8.34 -3.91
C LEU A 110 -11.22 7.14 -2.99
N ARG A 111 -11.27 7.35 -1.67
CA ARG A 111 -11.45 6.28 -0.69
C ARG A 111 -12.72 5.48 -0.97
N ALA A 112 -13.85 6.13 -1.22
CA ALA A 112 -15.11 5.44 -1.52
C ALA A 112 -15.00 4.56 -2.77
N VAL A 113 -14.41 5.06 -3.86
CA VAL A 113 -14.17 4.31 -5.11
C VAL A 113 -13.27 3.10 -4.86
N MET A 114 -12.22 3.27 -4.03
CA MET A 114 -11.29 2.19 -3.71
C MET A 114 -11.92 1.15 -2.77
N ILE A 115 -12.77 1.55 -1.83
CA ILE A 115 -13.54 0.63 -0.99
C ILE A 115 -14.53 -0.16 -1.86
N GLU A 116 -15.28 0.50 -2.72
CA GLU A 116 -16.31 -0.13 -3.56
C GLU A 116 -15.71 -1.17 -4.52
N HIS A 117 -14.69 -0.78 -5.29
CA HIS A 117 -14.20 -1.62 -6.38
C HIS A 117 -13.03 -2.52 -5.98
N ARG A 118 -12.30 -2.17 -4.92
CA ARG A 118 -11.10 -2.90 -4.48
C ARG A 118 -11.19 -3.42 -3.06
N ASN A 119 -12.18 -3.00 -2.27
CA ASN A 119 -12.28 -3.29 -0.85
C ASN A 119 -11.02 -2.86 -0.08
N ILE A 120 -10.43 -1.70 -0.44
CA ILE A 120 -9.24 -1.11 0.17
C ILE A 120 -9.49 0.37 0.55
N GLY A 121 -8.71 0.91 1.46
CA GLY A 121 -8.87 2.26 2.01
C GLY A 121 -9.78 2.31 3.24
N HIS A 122 -9.98 1.17 3.91
CA HIS A 122 -10.76 1.11 5.14
C HIS A 122 -10.07 1.94 6.23
N ASP A 123 -10.84 2.68 7.00
CA ASP A 123 -10.31 3.32 8.19
C ASP A 123 -10.08 2.24 9.25
N TRP A 124 -8.84 1.75 9.31
CA TRP A 124 -8.43 0.83 10.34
C TRP A 124 -8.41 1.51 11.70
N GLN A 125 -8.44 2.84 11.83
CA GLN A 125 -8.33 3.57 13.10
C GLN A 125 -7.07 3.21 13.88
N PHE A 126 -5.93 3.11 13.18
CA PHE A 126 -4.65 2.88 13.86
C PHE A 126 -4.33 4.05 14.79
N THR A 127 -3.72 3.73 15.93
CA THR A 127 -3.12 4.77 16.79
C THR A 127 -1.77 5.20 16.20
N ASP A 128 -1.29 6.39 16.57
CA ASP A 128 0.05 6.86 16.16
C ASP A 128 1.16 5.82 16.44
N ALA A 129 1.05 5.10 17.55
CA ALA A 129 1.99 4.03 17.91
C ALA A 129 1.90 2.83 16.96
N GLN A 130 0.68 2.48 16.50
CA GLN A 130 0.45 1.41 15.53
C GLN A 130 0.95 1.78 14.14
N GLU A 131 0.76 3.03 13.72
CA GLU A 131 1.28 3.53 12.45
C GLU A 131 2.81 3.52 12.42
N GLU A 132 3.45 4.01 13.48
CA GLU A 132 4.91 3.99 13.61
C GLU A 132 5.46 2.56 13.65
N LEU A 133 4.77 1.64 14.31
CA LEU A 133 5.16 0.24 14.35
C LEU A 133 5.01 -0.44 12.98
N LEU A 134 3.95 -0.14 12.23
CA LEU A 134 3.79 -0.60 10.83
C LEU A 134 4.90 -0.07 9.92
N LYS A 135 5.27 1.20 10.10
CA LYS A 135 6.36 1.82 9.35
C LYS A 135 7.70 1.13 9.63
N GLN A 136 8.01 0.87 10.90
CA GLN A 136 9.22 0.12 11.28
C GLN A 136 9.23 -1.29 10.70
N TYR A 137 8.08 -1.98 10.74
CA TYR A 137 7.94 -3.31 10.13
C TYR A 137 8.22 -3.26 8.61
N TYR A 138 7.68 -2.25 7.92
CA TYR A 138 7.91 -2.07 6.49
C TYR A 138 9.37 -1.74 6.16
N ASP A 139 9.97 -0.80 6.87
CA ASP A 139 11.37 -0.40 6.67
C ASP A 139 12.32 -1.58 6.91
N ALA A 140 12.01 -2.43 7.91
CA ALA A 140 12.80 -3.62 8.17
C ALA A 140 12.62 -4.71 7.07
N ASN A 141 11.41 -4.88 6.53
CA ASN A 141 11.18 -5.77 5.37
C ASN A 141 11.89 -5.25 4.11
N LYS A 142 11.91 -3.93 3.90
CA LYS A 142 12.66 -3.30 2.81
C LYS A 142 14.16 -3.57 2.95
N LEU A 143 14.72 -3.37 4.15
CA LEU A 143 16.12 -3.67 4.41
C LEU A 143 16.44 -5.16 4.17
N LEU A 144 15.54 -6.07 4.55
CA LEU A 144 15.70 -7.50 4.26
C LEU A 144 15.76 -7.78 2.75
N VAL A 145 14.90 -7.14 1.96
CA VAL A 145 14.93 -7.24 0.48
C VAL A 145 16.23 -6.66 -0.08
N ASP A 146 16.67 -5.51 0.41
CA ASP A 146 17.94 -4.90 0.00
C ASP A 146 19.13 -5.82 0.31
N CYS A 147 19.13 -6.47 1.48
CA CYS A 147 20.11 -7.50 1.82
C CYS A 147 20.05 -8.69 0.86
N LEU A 148 18.86 -9.21 0.53
CA LEU A 148 18.71 -10.30 -0.43
C LEU A 148 19.18 -9.93 -1.84
N ASN A 149 19.06 -8.66 -2.25
CA ASN A 149 19.49 -8.21 -3.57
C ASN A 149 20.99 -7.85 -3.63
N SER A 150 21.67 -7.80 -2.49
CA SER A 150 23.14 -7.67 -2.43
C SER A 150 23.83 -9.03 -2.67
N ASP A 151 25.16 -9.07 -2.60
CA ASP A 151 25.99 -10.29 -2.69
C ASP A 151 25.82 -11.24 -1.47
N CYS A 152 24.69 -11.17 -0.78
CA CYS A 152 24.35 -12.01 0.36
C CYS A 152 24.15 -13.46 -0.09
N TYR A 153 24.98 -14.35 0.44
CA TYR A 153 24.83 -15.78 0.23
C TYR A 153 23.72 -16.34 1.13
N VAL A 154 22.60 -16.71 0.51
CA VAL A 154 21.47 -17.37 1.15
C VAL A 154 21.08 -18.56 0.27
N SER A 155 20.69 -19.68 0.87
CA SER A 155 20.21 -20.82 0.09
C SER A 155 18.97 -20.43 -0.73
N ARG A 156 18.76 -21.11 -1.86
CA ARG A 156 17.62 -20.84 -2.72
C ARG A 156 16.31 -21.03 -1.97
N GLU A 157 16.26 -22.06 -1.12
CA GLU A 157 15.11 -22.41 -0.29
C GLU A 157 14.80 -21.30 0.71
N ALA A 158 15.81 -20.82 1.45
CA ALA A 158 15.63 -19.75 2.43
C ALA A 158 15.28 -18.42 1.75
N ARG A 159 15.84 -18.13 0.56
CA ARG A 159 15.44 -16.96 -0.22
C ARG A 159 13.97 -17.02 -0.64
N GLN A 160 13.53 -18.16 -1.15
CA GLN A 160 12.15 -18.35 -1.59
C GLN A 160 11.18 -18.24 -0.40
N GLU A 161 11.50 -18.87 0.73
CA GLU A 161 10.73 -18.76 1.97
C GLU A 161 10.59 -17.31 2.44
N ILE A 162 11.70 -16.55 2.43
CA ILE A 162 11.66 -15.12 2.79
C ILE A 162 10.77 -14.36 1.81
N GLU A 163 10.96 -14.51 0.50
CA GLU A 163 10.18 -13.80 -0.51
C GLU A 163 8.68 -14.11 -0.41
N ASP A 164 8.32 -15.37 -0.17
CA ASP A 164 6.93 -15.80 -0.05
C ASP A 164 6.28 -15.26 1.23
N THR A 165 7.05 -15.10 2.30
CA THR A 165 6.56 -14.65 3.62
C THR A 165 6.76 -13.16 3.91
N LEU A 166 7.33 -12.39 2.98
CA LEU A 166 7.44 -10.92 3.10
C LEU A 166 6.08 -10.28 3.35
N LEU A 167 6.00 -9.38 4.33
CA LEU A 167 4.76 -8.67 4.68
C LEU A 167 3.59 -9.61 5.09
N LEU A 168 3.91 -10.77 5.68
CA LEU A 168 2.91 -11.66 6.31
C LEU A 168 3.09 -11.71 7.82
N PRO A 169 2.01 -12.04 8.56
CA PRO A 169 2.18 -12.50 9.93
C PRO A 169 3.03 -13.78 9.92
N ASN A 170 3.76 -14.04 11.01
CA ASN A 170 4.61 -15.23 11.17
C ASN A 170 3.96 -16.47 10.52
N ALA A 171 4.58 -16.99 9.46
CA ALA A 171 4.34 -18.35 9.04
C ALA A 171 4.97 -19.23 10.13
N THR A 172 4.13 -19.84 10.96
CA THR A 172 4.53 -20.92 11.87
C THR A 172 5.34 -21.98 11.15
#